data_AF-A0AAD6MGY5-F1
#
_entry.id   AF-A0AAD6MGY5-F1
#
_cell.length_a   1.000
_cell.length_b   1.000
_cell.length_c   1.000
_cell.angle_alpha   90.00
_cell.angle_beta   90.00
_cell.angle_gamma   90.00
#
_symmetry.space_group_name_H-M   'P 1'
#
loop_
_entity.id
_entity.type
_entity.pdbx_description
1 polymer ?
#
loop_
_entity_poly.entity_id
_entity_poly.type
_entity_poly.pdbx_seq_one_letter_code
_entity_poly.pdbx_strand_id
1 'polypeptide(L)' 'MSATWHVACPKTSGCDDPLINPTYDPNLSSLGCSKVFVAVAEKDLLRDRGLLYCETLKKSGWGGGIEIMEKVETFFLYVH' A
#
# COMPACT_ATOMS: atom_id res chain seq x y z
N MET A 1 -4.55 -8.69 -12.32
CA MET A 1 -5.48 -7.88 -11.49
C MET A 1 -5.51 -6.41 -11.95
N SER A 2 -5.78 -6.11 -13.23
CA SER A 2 -5.86 -4.71 -13.70
C SER A 2 -7.28 -4.18 -13.81
N ALA A 3 -8.26 -5.05 -14.08
CA ALA A 3 -9.64 -4.64 -14.30
C ALA A 3 -10.33 -4.14 -13.01
N THR A 4 -10.03 -4.71 -11.85
CA THR A 4 -10.73 -4.40 -10.59
C THR A 4 -10.50 -2.95 -10.14
N TRP A 5 -9.32 -2.37 -10.40
CA TRP A 5 -9.01 -1.02 -9.97
C TRP A 5 -9.83 0.06 -10.68
N HIS A 6 -10.33 -0.20 -11.89
CA HIS A 6 -11.22 0.71 -12.59
C HIS A 6 -12.59 0.86 -11.89
N VAL A 7 -12.96 -0.08 -11.02
CA VAL A 7 -14.17 0.06 -10.18
C VAL A 7 -13.95 1.13 -9.11
N ALA A 8 -12.77 1.17 -8.49
CA ALA A 8 -12.44 2.14 -7.44
C ALA A 8 -11.98 3.50 -8.00
N CYS A 9 -11.22 3.49 -9.09
CA CYS A 9 -10.71 4.67 -9.77
C CYS A 9 -10.93 4.54 -11.29
N PRO A 10 -12.09 4.98 -11.82
CA PRO A 10 -12.45 4.77 -13.23
C PRO A 10 -11.51 5.42 -14.24
N LYS A 11 -10.78 6.46 -13.83
CA LYS A 11 -9.83 7.20 -14.68
C LYS A 11 -8.40 6.73 -14.53
N THR A 12 -8.18 5.60 -13.86
CA THR A 12 -6.84 5.14 -13.57
C THR A 12 -6.04 4.83 -14.83
N SER A 13 -4.73 5.06 -14.80
CA SER A 13 -3.80 4.52 -15.79
C SER A 13 -3.51 3.02 -15.60
N GLY A 14 -4.17 2.37 -14.64
CA GLY A 14 -4.03 0.95 -14.33
C GLY A 14 -3.13 0.73 -13.12
N CYS A 15 -2.43 -0.41 -13.09
CA CYS A 15 -1.68 -0.84 -11.92
C CYS A 15 -0.49 0.06 -11.54
N ASP A 16 -0.05 0.96 -12.41
CA ASP A 16 1.08 1.89 -12.17
C ASP A 16 0.61 3.31 -11.86
N ASP A 17 -0.69 3.53 -11.76
CA ASP A 17 -1.23 4.80 -11.27
C ASP A 17 -0.76 5.06 -9.83
N PRO A 18 -0.23 6.26 -9.50
CA PRO A 18 0.23 6.59 -8.16
C PRO A 18 -0.81 6.36 -7.05
N LEU A 19 -2.09 6.47 -7.37
CA LEU A 19 -3.18 6.22 -6.42
C LEU A 19 -3.34 4.74 -6.05
N ILE A 20 -2.85 3.84 -6.90
CA ILE A 20 -2.93 2.39 -6.72
C ILE A 20 -1.58 1.81 -6.32
N ASN A 21 -0.50 2.35 -6.90
CA ASN A 21 0.86 1.89 -6.70
C ASN A 21 1.77 3.03 -6.26
N PRO A 22 2.00 3.17 -4.94
CA PRO A 22 2.81 4.25 -4.41
C PRO A 22 4.27 4.22 -4.86
N THR A 23 4.76 3.14 -5.48
CA THR A 23 6.10 3.12 -6.08
C THR A 23 6.26 4.10 -7.25
N TYR A 24 5.14 4.56 -7.81
CA TYR A 24 5.10 5.57 -8.87
C TYR A 24 4.67 6.95 -8.35
N ASP A 25 4.46 7.11 -7.03
CA ASP A 25 4.14 8.41 -6.46
C ASP A 25 5.42 9.25 -6.27
N PRO A 26 5.63 10.34 -7.04
CA PRO A 26 6.80 11.19 -6.89
C PRO A 26 6.83 11.93 -5.54
N ASN A 27 5.69 12.00 -4.85
CA ASN A 27 5.54 12.71 -3.59
C ASN A 27 5.58 11.77 -2.37
N LEU A 28 5.93 10.49 -2.55
CA LEU A 28 5.91 9.50 -1.47
C LEU A 28 6.78 9.91 -0.26
N SER A 29 7.86 10.67 -0.48
CA SER A 29 8.73 11.17 0.59
C SER A 29 8.13 12.32 1.40
N SER A 30 7.06 12.94 0.90
CA SER A 30 6.38 14.10 1.48
C SER A 30 5.13 13.75 2.29
N LEU A 31 4.94 12.48 2.64
CA LEU A 31 3.84 12.05 3.50
C LEU A 31 3.78 12.90 4.78
N GLY A 32 2.64 13.56 4.99
CA GLY A 32 2.44 14.50 6.09
C GLY A 32 2.24 13.86 7.47
N CYS A 33 2.30 12.53 7.57
CA CYS A 33 2.25 11.82 8.84
C CYS A 33 3.65 11.53 9.38
N SER A 34 3.75 11.30 10.68
CA SER A 34 4.99 10.92 11.36
C SER A 34 5.19 9.40 11.47
N LYS A 35 4.12 8.62 11.25
CA LYS A 35 4.13 7.17 11.35
C LYS A 35 3.14 6.54 10.37
N VAL A 36 3.54 5.39 9.82
CA VAL A 36 2.74 4.52 8.97
C VAL A 36 2.70 3.14 9.61
N PHE A 37 1.50 2.56 9.69
CA PHE A 37 1.28 1.19 10.13
C PHE A 37 0.75 0.37 8.96
N VAL A 38 1.41 -0.76 8.67
CA VAL A 38 1.04 -1.66 7.58
C VAL A 38 0.73 -3.04 8.14
N ALA A 39 -0.49 -3.50 7.93
CA ALA A 39 -0.92 -4.84 8.30
C ALA A 39 -1.10 -5.69 7.04
N VAL A 40 -0.42 -6.83 6.97
CA VAL A 40 -0.55 -7.79 5.85
C VAL A 40 -0.77 -9.20 6.36
N ALA A 41 -1.55 -9.97 5.61
CA ALA A 41 -1.86 -11.35 5.92
C ALA A 41 -1.17 -12.27 4.92
N GLU A 42 -0.68 -13.43 5.35
CA GLU A 42 0.03 -14.41 4.51
C GLU A 42 -0.79 -14.79 3.27
N LYS A 43 -2.12 -14.94 3.45
CA LYS A 43 -3.06 -15.29 2.38
C LYS A 43 -3.66 -14.09 1.65
N ASP A 44 -3.20 -12.88 1.95
CA ASP A 44 -3.64 -11.67 1.26
C ASP A 44 -2.95 -11.58 -0.11
N LEU A 45 -3.77 -11.50 -1.16
CA LEU A 45 -3.33 -11.29 -2.54
C LEU A 45 -2.48 -10.01 -2.71
N LEU A 46 -2.63 -9.04 -1.80
CA LEU A 46 -1.89 -7.78 -1.81
C LEU A 46 -0.78 -7.72 -0.75
N ARG A 47 -0.45 -8.84 -0.07
CA ARG A 47 0.63 -8.88 0.94
C ARG A 47 1.93 -8.29 0.41
N ASP A 48 2.41 -8.78 -0.73
CA ASP A 48 3.68 -8.34 -1.30
C ASP A 48 3.64 -6.88 -1.74
N ARG A 49 2.45 -6.35 -2.10
CA ARG A 49 2.26 -4.92 -2.37
C ARG A 49 2.38 -4.08 -1.09
N GLY A 50 1.82 -4.54 0.02
CA GLY A 50 1.97 -3.88 1.32
C GLY A 50 3.43 -3.84 1.80
N LEU A 51 4.16 -4.95 1.61
CA LEU A 51 5.60 -5.00 1.92
C LEU A 51 6.43 -4.11 0.98
N LEU A 52 6.12 -4.13 -0.33
CA LEU A 52 6.77 -3.27 -1.32
C LEU A 52 6.56 -1.78 -1.00
N TYR A 53 5.38 -1.39 -0.52
CA TYR A 53 5.10 -0.03 -0.07
C TYR A 53 6.05 0.37 1.07
N CYS A 54 6.22 -0.49 2.07
CA CYS A 54 7.14 -0.23 3.18
C CYS A 54 8.58 -0.03 2.69
N GLU A 55 9.06 -0.91 1.82
CA GLU A 55 10.43 -0.83 1.28
C GLU A 55 10.64 0.41 0.40
N THR A 56 9.64 0.79 -0.38
CA THR A 56 9.71 1.99 -1.22
C THR A 56 9.69 3.25 -0.36
N LEU A 57 8.85 3.29 0.67
CA LEU A 57 8.76 4.43 1.58
C LEU A 57 10.06 4.62 2.38
N LYS A 58 10.71 3.53 2.82
CA LYS A 58 12.05 3.60 3.42
C LYS A 58 13.09 4.21 2.46
N LYS A 59 13.01 3.89 1.17
CA LYS A 59 13.96 4.34 0.14
C LYS A 59 13.67 5.74 -0.39
N SER A 60 12.45 6.26 -0.21
CA SER A 60 12.06 7.58 -0.73
C SER A 60 12.70 8.75 0.01
N GLY A 61 13.30 8.50 1.19
CA GLY A 61 13.84 9.55 2.06
C GLY A 61 12.79 10.13 3.02
N TRP A 62 11.61 9.52 3.14
CA TRP A 62 10.64 9.87 4.16
C TRP A 62 11.20 9.65 5.57
N GLY A 63 11.08 10.64 6.44
CA GLY A 63 11.67 10.64 7.79
C GLY A 63 10.80 10.05 8.90
N GLY A 64 9.65 9.45 8.58
CA GLY A 64 8.72 8.91 9.56
C GLY A 64 9.00 7.46 9.98
N GLY A 65 8.26 6.99 10.99
CA GLY A 65 8.34 5.61 11.48
C GLY A 65 7.47 4.64 10.68
N ILE A 66 7.95 3.42 10.44
CA ILE A 66 7.19 2.35 9.80
C ILE A 66 7.05 1.19 10.78
N GLU A 67 5.82 0.74 10.98
CA GLU A 67 5.50 -0.47 11.74
C GLU A 67 4.76 -1.46 10.84
N ILE A 68 5.21 -2.72 10.84
CA ILE A 68 4.63 -3.79 10.02
C ILE A 68 4.10 -4.87 10.95
N MET A 69 2.86 -5.29 10.71
CA MET A 69 2.23 -6.43 11.35
C MET A 69 1.90 -7.49 10.31
N GLU A 70 2.47 -8.69 10.45
CA GLU A 70 2.18 -9.83 9.59
C GLU A 70 1.34 -10.87 10.35
N LYS A 71 0.30 -11.40 9.70
CA LYS A 71 -0.56 -12.46 10.26
C LYS A 71 -0.62 -13.66 9.32
N VAL A 72 -0.65 -14.88 9.86
CA VAL A 72 -0.70 -16.16 9.11
C VAL A 72 -2.03 -16.37 8.36
N GLU A 73 -3.09 -15.73 8.82
CA GLU A 73 -4.43 -15.84 8.22
C GLU A 73 -4.89 -14.49 7.67
N THR A 74 -6.00 -14.49 6.93
CA THR A 74 -6.62 -13.30 6.35
C THR A 74 -7.15 -12.33 7.43
N PHE A 75 -7.11 -11.03 7.15
CA PHE A 75 -7.87 -10.05 7.89
C PHE A 75 -9.33 -10.08 7.45
N PHE A 76 -10.23 -10.44 8.36
CA PHE A 76 -11.65 -10.26 8.15
C PHE A 76 -12.03 -8.84 8.59
N LEU A 77 -12.21 -7.93 7.63
CA LEU A 77 -12.89 -6.67 7.88
C LEU A 77 -14.40 -6.97 7.97
N TYR A 78 -14.93 -7.05 9.18
CA TYR A 78 -16.38 -7.02 9.38
C TYR A 78 -16.83 -5.57 9.17
N VAL A 79 -17.51 -5.32 8.06
CA VAL A 79 -18.25 -4.07 7.82
C VAL A 79 -19.70 -4.36 8.21
N HIS A 80 -20.21 -3.67 9.24
CA HIS A 80 -21.64 -3.71 9.61
C HIS A 80 -22.49 -2.97 8.59
#